data_AF-U1PSA1-F1
#
_entry.id   AF-U1PSA1-F1
#
_cell.length_a   1.000
_cell.length_b   1.000
_cell.length_c   1.000
_cell.angle_alpha   90.00
_cell.angle_beta   90.00
_cell.angle_gamma   90.00
#
_symmetry.space_group_name_H-M   'P 1'
#
loop_
_entity.id
_entity.type
_entity.pdbx_description
1 polymer ?
#
loop_
_entity_poly.entity_id
_entity_poly.type
_entity_poly.pdbx_seq_one_letter_code
_entity_poly.pdbx_strand_id
1 'polypeptide(L)'
;ARREVREETGVEIEAVRVVDSTVFGLDDDTSVVNVVTTADYAGRDPHRAAPDEVAAVEWRTPAGIRDDDTPGFLVGCLDAVETVRDD
;
A
#
# COMPACT_ATOMS: atom_id res chain seq x y z
N ALA A 1 3.34 -3.82 -8.30
CA ALA A 1 2.88 -4.49 -7.06
C ALA A 1 3.85 -5.58 -6.60
N ARG A 2 3.82 -6.83 -7.11
CA ARG A 2 4.62 -7.94 -6.54
C ARG A 2 6.12 -7.64 -6.36
N ARG A 3 6.76 -7.05 -7.38
CA ARG A 3 8.20 -6.71 -7.33
C ARG A 3 8.50 -5.70 -6.22
N GLU A 4 7.81 -4.56 -6.22
CA GLU A 4 8.01 -3.49 -5.24
C GLU A 4 7.80 -3.98 -3.80
N VAL A 5 6.70 -4.70 -3.54
CA VAL A 5 6.43 -5.24 -2.18
C VAL A 5 7.57 -6.11 -1.69
N ARG A 6 8.12 -6.97 -2.54
CA ARG A 6 9.27 -7.82 -2.17
C ARG A 6 10.55 -7.01 -1.98
N GLU A 7 10.84 -6.06 -2.87
CA GLU A 7 12.07 -5.25 -2.86
C GLU A 7 12.11 -4.27 -1.66
N GLU A 8 10.95 -3.77 -1.23
CA GLU A 8 10.83 -2.82 -0.13
C GLU A 8 10.64 -3.49 1.24
N THR A 9 9.80 -4.54 1.30
CA THR A 9 9.30 -5.11 2.56
C THR A 9 9.73 -6.57 2.81
N GLY A 10 10.32 -7.23 1.82
CA GLY A 10 10.69 -8.64 1.90
C GLY A 10 9.52 -9.63 1.91
N VAL A 11 8.27 -9.14 1.88
CA VAL A 11 7.04 -9.95 1.87
C VAL A 11 6.76 -10.49 0.47
N GLU A 12 6.25 -11.71 0.40
CA GLU A 12 5.72 -12.29 -0.83
C GLU A 12 4.19 -12.17 -0.87
N ILE A 13 3.65 -11.78 -2.03
CA ILE A 13 2.21 -11.63 -2.26
C ILE A 13 1.75 -12.32 -3.54
N GLU A 14 0.51 -12.82 -3.52
CA GLU A 14 -0.13 -13.45 -4.67
C GLU A 14 -1.53 -12.88 -4.95
N ALA A 15 -2.19 -13.39 -5.99
CA ALA A 15 -3.55 -12.99 -6.37
C ALA A 15 -3.80 -11.45 -6.39
N VAL A 16 -2.87 -10.70 -7.00
CA VAL A 16 -2.96 -9.23 -7.07
C VAL A 16 -4.18 -8.80 -7.88
N ARG A 17 -5.01 -7.93 -7.31
CA ARG A 17 -6.25 -7.39 -7.92
C ARG A 17 -6.24 -5.87 -7.82
N VAL A 18 -6.62 -5.18 -8.89
CA VAL A 18 -6.77 -3.71 -8.88
C VAL A 18 -8.06 -3.36 -8.15
N VAL A 19 -7.99 -2.38 -7.25
CA VAL A 19 -9.13 -1.86 -6.48
C VAL A 19 -9.56 -0.51 -7.03
N ASP A 20 -8.61 0.40 -7.19
CA ASP A 20 -8.88 1.76 -7.62
C ASP A 20 -7.69 2.35 -8.40
N SER A 21 -7.95 3.41 -9.15
CA SER A 21 -6.92 4.18 -9.82
C SER A 21 -7.23 5.66 -9.80
N THR A 22 -6.26 6.47 -9.37
CA THR A 22 -6.39 7.92 -9.28
C THR A 22 -5.22 8.61 -9.98
N VAL A 23 -5.44 9.87 -10.41
CA VAL A 23 -4.38 10.71 -10.99
C VAL A 23 -4.25 11.96 -10.12
N PHE A 24 -3.02 12.29 -9.73
CA PHE A 24 -2.73 13.51 -8.99
C PHE A 24 -1.38 14.12 -9.42
N GLY A 25 -1.20 15.41 -9.13
CA GLY A 25 0.05 16.12 -9.37
C GLY A 25 0.91 16.20 -8.10
N LEU A 26 2.22 16.12 -8.27
CA LEU A 26 3.21 16.48 -7.26
C LEU A 26 3.55 17.98 -7.35
N ASP A 27 4.21 18.51 -6.33
CA ASP A 27 4.61 19.92 -6.26
C ASP A 27 5.63 20.34 -7.34
N ASP A 28 6.27 19.37 -8.00
CA ASP A 28 7.24 19.57 -9.07
C ASP A 28 6.62 19.47 -10.49
N ASP A 29 5.29 19.66 -10.58
CA ASP A 29 4.47 19.49 -11.80
C ASP A 29 4.45 18.06 -12.37
N THR A 30 5.04 17.08 -11.69
CA THR A 30 4.96 15.67 -12.12
C THR A 30 3.54 15.14 -11.91
N SER A 31 2.94 14.65 -12.99
CA SER A 31 1.66 13.92 -12.90
C SER A 31 1.89 12.44 -12.64
N VAL A 32 1.22 11.91 -11.63
CA VAL A 32 1.34 10.51 -11.19
C VAL A 32 0.01 9.80 -11.35
N VAL A 33 0.05 8.58 -11.90
CA VAL A 33 -1.06 7.64 -11.84
C VAL A 33 -0.82 6.70 -10.66
N ASN A 34 -1.69 6.74 -9.67
CA ASN A 34 -1.68 5.83 -8.53
C ASN A 34 -2.65 4.68 -8.78
N VAL A 35 -2.15 3.45 -8.69
CA VAL A 35 -2.95 2.22 -8.86
C VAL A 35 -2.93 1.45 -7.56
N VAL A 36 -4.07 1.38 -6.89
CA VAL A 36 -4.23 0.68 -5.62
C VAL A 36 -4.61 -0.77 -5.89
N THR A 37 -3.92 -1.70 -5.25
CA THR A 37 -4.15 -3.14 -5.42
C THR A 37 -4.28 -3.86 -4.09
N THR A 38 -5.16 -4.86 -4.03
CA THR A 38 -5.16 -5.88 -2.97
C THR A 38 -4.40 -7.12 -3.43
N ALA A 39 -3.95 -7.93 -2.47
CA ALA A 39 -3.25 -9.17 -2.72
C ALA A 39 -3.40 -10.10 -1.50
N ASP A 40 -3.19 -11.39 -1.74
CA ASP A 40 -3.17 -12.41 -0.70
C ASP A 40 -1.72 -12.56 -0.19
N TYR A 41 -1.53 -12.67 1.12
CA TYR A 41 -0.20 -12.90 1.70
C TYR A 41 0.30 -14.31 1.38
N ALA A 42 1.48 -14.42 0.77
CA ALA A 42 2.04 -15.68 0.31
C ALA A 42 3.26 -16.16 1.12
N GLY A 43 3.77 -15.34 2.05
CA GLY A 43 4.83 -15.74 2.98
C GLY A 43 5.94 -14.70 3.19
N ARG A 44 6.94 -15.13 3.98
CA ARG A 44 8.08 -14.36 4.50
C ARG A 44 7.73 -13.30 5.54
N ASP A 45 8.52 -13.28 6.61
CA ASP A 45 8.38 -12.26 7.65
C ASP A 45 8.78 -10.87 7.12
N PRO A 46 8.01 -9.83 7.47
CA PRO A 46 8.28 -8.46 7.03
C PRO A 46 9.60 -7.96 7.59
N HIS A 47 10.40 -7.32 6.74
CA HIS A 47 11.61 -6.59 7.14
C HIS A 47 11.92 -5.47 6.15
N ARG A 48 12.80 -4.55 6.54
CA ARG A 48 13.26 -3.45 5.69
C ARG A 48 14.20 -4.01 4.62
N ALA A 49 13.67 -4.36 3.44
CA ALA A 49 14.50 -4.90 2.36
C ALA A 49 15.24 -3.77 1.59
N ALA A 50 14.66 -2.56 1.57
CA ALA A 50 15.27 -1.34 1.06
C ALA A 50 15.38 -0.28 2.17
N PRO A 51 16.35 -0.38 3.10
CA PRO A 51 16.43 0.49 4.28
C PRO A 51 16.71 1.97 3.98
N ASP A 52 17.22 2.28 2.79
CA ASP A 52 17.44 3.67 2.34
C ASP A 52 16.14 4.36 1.90
N GLU A 53 15.09 3.58 1.63
CA GLU A 53 13.78 4.06 1.16
C GLU A 53 12.66 3.79 2.18
N VAL A 54 12.80 2.72 2.97
CA VAL A 54 11.79 2.22 3.92
C VAL A 54 12.32 2.26 5.36
N ALA A 55 11.75 3.14 6.17
CA ALA A 55 12.13 3.29 7.57
C ALA A 55 11.69 2.09 8.45
N ALA A 56 10.48 1.58 8.23
CA ALA A 56 9.86 0.50 9.00
C ALA A 56 8.82 -0.26 8.17
N VAL A 57 8.57 -1.52 8.54
CA VAL A 57 7.52 -2.36 7.95
C VAL A 57 6.73 -3.00 9.08
N GLU A 58 5.42 -2.75 9.12
CA GLU A 58 4.57 -3.20 10.21
C GLU A 58 3.21 -3.66 9.69
N TRP A 59 2.69 -4.73 10.27
CA TRP A 59 1.30 -5.15 10.05
C TRP A 59 0.39 -4.35 10.98
N ARG A 60 -0.60 -3.67 10.40
CA ARG A 60 -1.57 -2.85 11.12
C ARG A 60 -2.99 -3.23 10.74
N THR A 61 -3.94 -3.05 11.66
CA THR A 61 -5.37 -3.13 11.35
C THR A 61 -5.82 -1.85 10.63
N PRO A 62 -6.92 -1.87 9.88
CA PRO A 62 -7.46 -0.65 9.25
C PRO A 62 -7.72 0.48 10.25
N ALA A 63 -8.30 0.16 11.41
CA ALA A 63 -8.51 1.13 12.49
C ALA A 63 -7.18 1.72 12.99
N GLY A 64 -6.16 0.88 13.20
CA GLY A 64 -4.84 1.34 13.63
C GLY A 64 -4.16 2.28 12.64
N ILE A 65 -4.38 2.11 11.34
CA ILE A 65 -3.87 3.03 10.30
C ILE A 65 -4.59 4.39 10.38
N ARG A 66 -5.89 4.41 10.69
CA ARG A 66 -6.69 5.64 10.77
C ARG A 66 -6.43 6.46 12.04
N ASP A 67 -6.06 5.79 13.12
CA ASP A 67 -5.77 6.44 14.41
C ASP A 67 -4.39 7.11 14.44
N ASP A 68 -3.51 6.78 13.49
CA ASP A 68 -2.23 7.47 13.29
C ASP A 68 -2.45 8.79 12.50
N ASP A 69 -1.47 9.72 12.54
CA ASP A 69 -1.44 10.95 11.71
C ASP A 69 -1.20 10.64 10.21
N THR A 70 -1.97 9.69 9.68
CA THR A 70 -1.87 9.14 8.34
C THR A 70 -2.28 10.18 7.30
N PRO A 71 -1.50 10.38 6.22
CA PRO A 71 -1.89 11.27 5.13
C PRO A 71 -3.27 10.93 4.55
N GLY A 72 -4.10 11.95 4.30
CA GLY A 72 -5.49 11.74 3.87
C GLY A 72 -5.66 10.93 2.58
N PHE A 73 -4.69 10.99 1.66
CA PHE A 73 -4.73 10.17 0.44
C PHE A 73 -4.62 8.67 0.74
N LEU A 74 -3.88 8.27 1.80
CA LEU A 74 -3.77 6.88 2.22
C LEU A 74 -5.06 6.41 2.89
N VAL A 75 -5.74 7.29 3.65
CA VAL A 75 -7.08 7.01 4.19
C VAL A 75 -8.07 6.74 3.06
N GLY A 76 -8.06 7.55 1.99
CA GLY A 76 -8.92 7.32 0.83
C GLY A 76 -8.63 5.98 0.12
N CYS A 77 -7.35 5.58 0.03
CA CYS A 77 -7.00 4.25 -0.49
C CYS A 77 -7.52 3.12 0.41
N LEU A 78 -7.48 3.30 1.73
CA LEU A 78 -7.98 2.33 2.70
C LEU A 78 -9.51 2.17 2.58
N ASP A 79 -10.25 3.26 2.43
CA ASP A 79 -11.71 3.24 2.24
C ASP A 79 -12.09 2.49 0.95
N ALA A 80 -11.36 2.71 -0.16
CA ALA A 80 -11.57 1.99 -1.41
C ALA A 80 -11.34 0.47 -1.27
N VAL A 81 -10.28 0.08 -0.54
CA VAL A 81 -9.98 -1.33 -0.26
C VAL A 81 -11.04 -1.98 0.63
N GLU A 82 -11.52 -1.29 1.65
CA GLU A 82 -12.57 -1.84 2.54
C GLU A 82 -13.91 -2.00 1.82
N THR A 83 -14.27 -1.06 0.93
CA THR A 83 -15.49 -1.18 0.11
C THR A 83 -15.51 -2.49 -0.69
N VAL A 84 -14.39 -2.85 -1.32
CA VAL A 84 -14.29 -4.09 -2.14
C VAL A 84 -14.19 -5.35 -1.28
N ARG A 85 -13.85 -5.26 0.01
CA ARG A 85 -13.79 -6.42 0.93
C ARG A 85 -15.16 -6.82 1.47
N ASP A 86 -16.08 -5.86 1.55
CA ASP A 86 -17.45 -6.09 2.03
C ASP A 86 -18.41 -6.58 0.93
N ASP A 87 -17.97 -6.61 -0.34
CA ASP A 87 -18.67 -7.18 -1.51
C ASP A 87 -18.42 -8.71 -1.68
#